data_AF-A0A158BMN8-F1
#
_entry.id   AF-A0A158BMN8-F1
#
_cell.length_a   1.000
_cell.length_b   1.000
_cell.length_c   1.000
_cell.angle_alpha   90.00
_cell.angle_beta   90.00
_cell.angle_gamma   90.00
#
_symmetry.space_group_name_H-M   'P 1'
#
loop_
_entity.id
_entity.type
_entity.pdbx_description
1 polymer ?
#
loop_
_entity_poly.entity_id
_entity_poly.type
_entity_poly.pdbx_seq_one_letter_code
_entity_poly.pdbx_strand_id
1 'polypeptide(L)'
;MAQLRQALLHNPTEHGFGTELWTLKRVGMLIKRMYGVEFGQTQIWRILGTLGFSAQKPERRAIERNEEAVRHWKQNTWPALKKKPSAKAD
;
A
#
# COMPACT_ATOMS: atom_id res chain seq x y z
N MET A 1 5.17 21.91 12.21
CA MET A 1 4.63 20.69 11.57
C MET A 1 5.29 20.34 10.23
N ALA A 2 5.98 21.26 9.54
CA ALA A 2 6.63 20.96 8.25
C ALA A 2 7.63 19.79 8.31
N GLN A 3 8.40 19.67 9.39
CA GLN A 3 9.37 18.58 9.58
C GLN A 3 8.70 17.22 9.73
N LEU A 4 7.56 17.13 10.44
CA LEU A 4 6.77 15.90 10.53
C LEU A 4 6.21 15.51 9.15
N ARG A 5 5.71 16.48 8.38
CA ARG A 5 5.24 16.23 7.02
C ARG A 5 6.35 15.68 6.13
N GLN A 6 7.53 16.29 6.16
CA GLN A 6 8.70 15.79 5.41
C GLN A 6 9.05 14.36 5.84
N ALA A 7 9.14 14.11 7.15
CA ALA A 7 9.42 12.76 7.66
C ALA A 7 8.39 11.71 7.22
N LEU A 8 7.12 12.08 7.08
CA LEU A 8 6.06 11.20 6.57
C LEU A 8 6.08 11.00 5.04
N LEU A 9 6.76 11.87 4.28
CA LEU A 9 6.99 11.67 2.84
C LEU A 9 8.10 10.66 2.58
N HIS A 10 9.01 10.47 3.53
CA HIS A 10 9.97 9.38 3.53
C HIS A 10 9.29 8.03 3.79
N ASN A 11 9.91 6.96 3.33
CA ASN A 11 9.41 5.62 3.58
C ASN A 11 9.56 5.27 5.07
N PRO A 12 8.58 4.59 5.71
CA PRO A 12 8.71 4.17 7.09
C PRO A 12 9.95 3.29 7.36
N THR A 13 10.46 2.61 6.34
CA THR A 13 11.70 1.82 6.40
C THR A 13 12.93 2.69 6.70
N GLU A 14 12.97 3.93 6.21
CA GLU A 14 14.02 4.91 6.53
C GLU A 14 14.00 5.33 8.00
N HIS A 15 12.85 5.13 8.68
CA HIS A 15 12.67 5.38 10.12
C HIS A 15 12.81 4.09 10.96
N GLY A 16 13.28 3.00 10.35
CA GLY A 16 13.53 1.71 11.01
C GLY A 16 12.28 0.85 11.20
N PHE A 17 11.19 1.09 10.46
CA PHE A 17 10.01 0.23 10.49
C PHE A 17 10.11 -0.89 9.44
N GLY A 18 9.70 -2.11 9.80
CA GLY A 18 9.88 -3.29 8.94
C GLY A 18 9.02 -3.36 7.68
N THR A 19 8.15 -2.37 7.40
CA THR A 19 7.37 -2.31 6.14
C THR A 19 7.18 -0.86 5.69
N GLU A 20 6.93 -0.65 4.41
CA GLU A 20 6.75 0.67 3.77
C GLU A 20 5.41 1.35 4.09
N LEU A 21 4.58 0.76 4.96
CA LEU A 21 3.25 1.29 5.30
C LEU A 21 3.26 2.17 6.56
N TRP A 22 2.75 3.39 6.44
CA TRP A 22 2.42 4.22 7.60
C TRP A 22 1.15 3.71 8.28
N THR A 23 1.29 3.28 9.54
CA THR A 23 0.15 3.00 10.42
C THR A 23 0.06 4.08 11.49
N LEU A 24 -1.13 4.33 12.06
CA LEU A 24 -1.29 5.32 13.13
C LEU A 24 -0.32 5.09 14.30
N LYS A 25 -0.07 3.82 14.66
CA LYS A 25 0.91 3.46 15.69
C LYS A 25 2.34 3.90 15.32
N ARG A 26 2.75 3.71 14.06
CA ARG A 26 4.08 4.11 13.58
C ARG A 26 4.24 5.61 13.51
N VAL A 27 3.21 6.31 13.05
CA VAL A 27 3.19 7.78 13.08
C VAL A 27 3.30 8.29 14.53
N GLY A 28 2.58 7.67 15.48
CA GLY A 28 2.72 7.99 16.90
C GLY A 28 4.13 7.78 17.44
N MET A 29 4.76 6.65 17.09
CA MET A 29 6.16 6.38 17.46
C MET A 29 7.14 7.39 16.86
N LEU A 30 6.95 7.78 15.59
CA LEU A 30 7.75 8.80 14.94
C LEU A 30 7.61 10.15 15.65
N ILE A 31 6.37 10.56 15.96
CA ILE A 31 6.11 11.82 16.69
C ILE A 31 6.76 11.79 18.07
N LYS A 32 6.67 10.68 18.80
CA LYS A 32 7.32 10.51 20.10
C LYS A 32 8.85 10.60 19.99
N ARG A 33 9.46 10.03 18.94
CA ARG A 33 10.91 10.12 18.70
C ARG A 33 11.36 11.54 18.36
N MET A 34 10.59 12.26 17.54
CA MET A 34 10.95 13.60 17.07
C MET A 34 10.70 14.69 18.12
N TYR A 35 9.61 14.58 18.88
CA TYR A 35 9.11 15.66 19.75
C TYR A 35 8.99 15.26 21.22
N GLY A 36 9.22 13.99 21.59
CA GLY A 36 9.10 13.50 22.96
C GLY A 36 7.65 13.38 23.47
N VAL A 37 6.65 13.69 22.64
CA VAL A 37 5.23 13.70 23.02
C VAL A 37 4.53 12.44 22.51
N GLU A 38 3.73 11.83 23.36
CA GLU A 38 2.86 10.70 23.00
C GLU A 38 1.43 11.18 22.77
N PHE A 39 0.85 10.80 21.62
CA PHE A 39 -0.52 11.13 21.26
C PHE A 39 -1.36 9.88 21.13
N GLY A 40 -2.64 9.99 21.52
CA GLY A 40 -3.63 8.96 21.22
C GLY A 40 -3.92 8.85 19.72
N GLN A 41 -4.42 7.70 19.28
CA GLN A 41 -4.68 7.41 17.85
C GLN A 41 -5.61 8.43 17.19
N THR A 42 -6.65 8.88 17.90
CA THR A 42 -7.59 9.91 17.42
C THR A 42 -6.88 11.23 17.13
N GLN A 43 -5.93 11.61 17.98
CA GLN A 43 -5.19 12.86 17.83
C GLN A 43 -4.17 12.76 16.70
N ILE A 44 -3.50 11.60 16.56
CA ILE A 44 -2.63 11.31 15.41
C ILE A 44 -3.42 11.42 14.10
N TRP A 45 -4.64 10.86 14.05
CA TRP A 45 -5.50 10.96 12.87
C TRP A 45 -5.85 12.42 12.53
N ARG A 46 -6.19 13.24 13.54
CA ARG A 46 -6.42 14.68 13.35
C ARG A 46 -5.17 15.41 12.84
N ILE A 47 -3.99 15.11 13.38
CA ILE A 47 -2.71 15.68 12.94
C ILE A 47 -2.43 15.32 11.48
N LEU A 48 -2.69 14.08 11.07
CA LEU A 48 -2.54 13.67 9.68
C LEU A 48 -3.50 14.44 8.76
N GLY A 49 -4.74 14.64 9.18
CA GLY A 49 -5.73 15.43 8.45
C GLY A 49 -5.30 16.90 8.29
N THR A 50 -4.79 17.54 9.33
CA THR A 50 -4.30 18.93 9.24
C THR A 50 -3.04 19.06 8.37
N LEU A 51 -2.27 17.99 8.23
CA LEU A 51 -1.12 17.90 7.33
C LEU A 51 -1.50 17.56 5.87
N GLY A 52 -2.78 17.33 5.59
CA GLY A 52 -3.29 17.00 4.26
C GLY A 52 -3.16 15.52 3.89
N PHE A 53 -2.85 14.64 4.84
CA PHE A 53 -2.83 13.20 4.59
C PHE A 53 -4.23 12.60 4.71
N SER A 54 -4.58 11.76 3.75
CA SER A 54 -5.82 10.96 3.75
C SER A 54 -5.50 9.48 4.01
N ALA A 55 -6.46 8.74 4.56
CA ALA A 55 -6.32 7.31 4.74
C ALA A 55 -6.32 6.61 3.37
N GLN A 56 -5.13 6.25 2.90
CA GLN A 56 -4.97 5.49 1.65
C GLN A 56 -4.96 4.00 1.97
N LYS A 57 -5.89 3.26 1.36
CA LYS A 57 -5.90 1.80 1.42
C LYS A 57 -4.92 1.29 0.36
N PRO A 58 -3.81 0.64 0.74
CA PRO A 58 -2.93 0.05 -0.26
C PRO A 58 -3.74 -0.96 -1.09
N GLU A 59 -3.57 -0.90 -2.40
CA GLU A 59 -4.15 -1.89 -3.30
C GLU A 59 -3.65 -3.28 -2.86
N ARG A 60 -4.58 -4.18 -2.54
CA ARG A 60 -4.25 -5.55 -2.11
C ARG A 60 -3.58 -6.28 -3.26
N ARG A 61 -2.25 -6.24 -3.34
CA ARG A 61 -1.47 -7.10 -4.24
C ARG A 61 -1.21 -8.43 -3.54
N ALA A 62 -1.52 -9.53 -4.23
CA ALA A 62 -1.17 -10.87 -3.78
C ALA A 62 0.37 -11.01 -3.76
N ILE A 63 0.90 -11.58 -2.68
CA ILE A 63 2.34 -11.78 -2.45
C ILE A 63 2.95 -12.77 -3.48
N GLU A 64 2.15 -13.69 -4.00
CA GLU A 64 2.54 -14.75 -4.95
C GLU A 64 2.45 -14.36 -6.44
N ARG A 65 2.47 -13.07 -6.77
CA ARG A 65 2.32 -12.65 -8.18
C ARG A 65 3.58 -12.92 -8.99
N ASN A 66 3.64 -14.08 -9.63
CA ASN A 66 4.56 -14.33 -10.73
C ASN A 66 4.08 -13.55 -11.97
N GLU A 67 4.72 -12.41 -12.25
CA GLU A 67 4.38 -11.54 -13.38
C GLU A 67 4.59 -12.21 -14.74
N GLU A 68 5.47 -13.22 -14.81
CA GLU A 68 5.68 -14.04 -16.01
C GLU A 68 4.49 -14.97 -16.24
N ALA A 69 3.98 -15.61 -15.19
CA ALA A 69 2.79 -16.46 -15.28
C ALA A 69 1.54 -15.68 -15.71
N VAL A 70 1.37 -14.43 -15.24
CA VAL A 70 0.26 -13.56 -15.65
C VAL A 70 0.37 -13.14 -17.11
N ARG A 71 1.58 -12.80 -17.59
CA ARG A 71 1.82 -12.47 -19.00
C ARG A 71 1.58 -13.68 -19.90
N HIS A 72 2.10 -14.84 -19.52
CA HIS A 72 1.90 -16.09 -20.25
C HIS A 72 0.42 -16.47 -20.36
N TRP A 73 -0.33 -16.39 -19.25
CA TRP A 73 -1.77 -16.71 -19.24
C TRP A 73 -2.60 -15.76 -20.12
N LYS A 74 -2.29 -14.46 -20.10
CA LYS A 74 -2.97 -13.47 -20.97
C LYS A 74 -2.68 -13.69 -22.45
N GLN A 75 -1.47 -14.12 -22.80
CA GLN A 75 -1.07 -14.34 -24.19
C GLN A 75 -1.60 -15.67 -24.73
N ASN A 76 -1.57 -16.73 -23.92
CA ASN A 76 -1.81 -18.08 -24.41
C ASN A 76 -3.18 -18.63 -24.02
N THR A 77 -3.61 -18.43 -22.78
CA THR A 77 -4.82 -19.07 -22.25
C THR A 77 -6.07 -18.24 -22.55
N TRP A 78 -5.98 -16.91 -22.45
CA TRP A 78 -7.13 -16.02 -22.69
C TRP A 78 -7.66 -16.07 -24.14
N PRO A 79 -6.83 -16.07 -25.20
CA PRO A 79 -7.32 -16.21 -26.58
C PRO A 79 -7.84 -17.62 -26.88
N ALA A 80 -7.28 -18.66 -26.25
CA ALA A 80 -7.72 -20.04 -26.40
C ALA A 80 -9.10 -20.29 -25.78
N LEU A 81 -9.39 -19.70 -24.61
CA LEU A 81 -10.71 -19.78 -23.98
C LEU A 81 -11.79 -18.98 -24.73
N LYS A 82 -11.40 -17.91 -25.46
CA LYS A 82 -12.32 -17.14 -26.31
C LYS A 82 -12.68 -17.84 -27.62
N LYS A 83 -11.93 -18.85 -28.06
CA LYS A 83 -12.34 -19.68 -29.20
C LYS A 83 -13.45 -20.62 -28.71
N LYS A 84 -14.71 -20.31 -29.06
CA LYS A 84 -15.82 -21.26 -28.95
C LYS A 84 -15.42 -22.56 -29.64
N PRO A 85 -15.70 -23.75 -29.09
CA PRO A 85 -15.58 -24.98 -29.87
C PRO A 85 -16.45 -24.82 -31.13
N SER A 86 -15.85 -25.02 -32.30
CA SER A 86 -16.60 -25.17 -33.56
C SER A 86 -17.64 -26.25 -33.33
N ALA A 87 -18.89 -25.97 -33.71
CA ALA A 87 -19.97 -26.94 -33.70
C ALA A 87 -19.48 -28.25 -34.34
N LYS A 88 -19.72 -29.38 -33.66
CA LYS A 88 -19.61 -30.70 -34.28
C LYS A 88 -20.64 -30.74 -35.40
N ALA A 89 -20.19 -30.95 -36.63
CA ALA A 89 -21.04 -31.38 -37.73
C ALA A 89 -21.34 -32.88 -37.52
N ASP A 90 -22.60 -33.26 -37.79
CA ASP A 90 -23.12 -34.63 -37.87
C ASP A 90 -22.25 -35.56 -38.74
#